data_AF-A9A028-F1
#
_entry.id   AF-A9A028-F1
#
_cell.length_a   1.000
_cell.length_b   1.000
_cell.length_c   1.000
_cell.angle_alpha   90.00
_cell.angle_beta   90.00
_cell.angle_gamma   90.00
#
_symmetry.space_group_name_H-M   'P 1'
#
loop_
_entity.id
_entity.type
_entity.pdbx_description
1 polymer ?
#
loop_
_entity_poly.entity_id
_entity_poly.type
_entity_poly.pdbx_seq_one_letter_code
_entity_poly.pdbx_strand_id
1 'polypeptide(L)'
;MAKILNIFEAAILLKMSPLLLKWFISYSPKYKEKRKLSYADHKDEMYFFDKHELLNFNKYLSMPWPAKKEDQRPIVPSGIENEIKSECKFRCVICNHASGHIAHIDPIHNSKNNHPHNLIYLCPNCHDLYDNKKTISKNQIANLKKNLLHTKIVIWKSYLFLIDSVSSLIKELKIVKHEDFTNKELKKETISELLHEIRKHASEEFDTHPSDIKENGTEKIFEGYRKRVREIIDENIDVEEKLFAERDTYILETGKAECPLCNGTGVHNAWECPVCRGVGTVDQEAVNEIDLTPFKQDECPLCEGSGTHNAWECPVCRGVGTVDQGAVNEVDLTPFKQEECPLCEGSGTHNAWECPVCRGVGTVDQEAVNEIDLTPFKQDECPLCEGSGTHNAWECPVCRGVGTVDQGAVNEIDLTPFKQDECPLCEGSGTHNAWECPVCRGVGTVDQEAVDEIDLTLFEQVDCPECNGTGVDNEWECRACRGIGTTDRRNLE
;
A
#
# COMPACT_ATOMS: atom_id res chain seq x y z
N MET A 1 14.18 30.72 14.41
CA MET A 1 15.57 30.64 13.92
C MET A 1 15.58 31.15 12.49
N ALA A 2 16.74 31.39 11.88
CA ALA A 2 16.80 31.86 10.50
C ALA A 2 16.77 30.65 9.55
N LYS A 3 15.83 30.60 8.59
CA LYS A 3 15.67 29.47 7.67
C LYS A 3 16.88 29.37 6.77
N ILE A 4 17.69 28.32 6.95
CA ILE A 4 18.82 28.03 6.07
C ILE A 4 18.34 27.19 4.89
N LEU A 5 18.74 27.58 3.69
CA LEU A 5 18.43 26.92 2.43
C LEU A 5 19.72 26.53 1.73
N ASN A 6 19.80 25.31 1.20
CA ASN A 6 20.86 24.96 0.28
C ASN A 6 20.71 25.72 -1.06
N ILE A 7 21.74 25.68 -1.90
CA ILE A 7 21.79 26.44 -3.14
C ILE A 7 20.67 26.09 -4.15
N PHE A 8 20.13 24.87 -4.12
CA PHE A 8 19.03 24.47 -5.00
C PHE A 8 17.68 24.92 -4.48
N GLU A 9 17.43 24.82 -3.17
CA GLU A 9 16.25 25.40 -2.55
C GLU A 9 16.22 26.91 -2.74
N ALA A 10 17.38 27.57 -2.60
CA ALA A 10 17.55 28.98 -2.92
C ALA A 10 17.26 29.27 -4.40
N ALA A 11 17.76 28.42 -5.32
CA ALA A 11 17.50 28.54 -6.75
C ALA A 11 16.02 28.40 -7.10
N ILE A 12 15.32 27.45 -6.48
CA ILE A 12 13.88 27.24 -6.62
C ILE A 12 13.10 28.42 -6.06
N LEU A 13 13.48 28.90 -4.86
CA LEU A 13 12.84 30.04 -4.19
C LEU A 13 12.94 31.31 -5.04
N LEU A 14 14.13 31.61 -5.54
CA LEU A 14 14.41 32.83 -6.30
C LEU A 14 14.16 32.69 -7.80
N LYS A 15 13.97 31.46 -8.30
CA LYS A 15 13.89 31.12 -9.74
C LYS A 15 15.10 31.66 -10.50
N MET A 16 16.29 31.35 -9.98
CA MET A 16 17.60 31.75 -10.51
C MET A 16 18.55 30.57 -10.34
N SER A 17 19.39 30.29 -11.33
CA SER A 17 20.24 29.09 -11.28
C SER A 17 21.22 29.11 -10.10
N PRO A 18 21.65 27.91 -9.63
CA PRO A 18 22.73 27.80 -8.64
C PRO A 18 24.01 28.54 -9.08
N LEU A 19 24.34 28.51 -10.38
CA LEU A 19 25.49 29.22 -10.93
C LEU A 19 25.35 30.74 -10.80
N LEU A 20 24.16 31.29 -11.04
CA LEU A 20 23.91 32.71 -10.86
C LEU A 20 23.96 33.11 -9.37
N LEU A 21 23.47 32.26 -8.45
CA LEU A 21 23.61 32.50 -7.01
C LEU A 21 25.08 32.49 -6.57
N LYS A 22 25.90 31.52 -7.03
CA LYS A 22 27.37 31.53 -6.81
C LYS A 22 28.02 32.80 -7.38
N TRP A 23 27.55 33.26 -8.54
CA TRP A 23 28.03 34.51 -9.13
C TRP A 23 27.71 35.71 -8.24
N PHE A 24 26.50 35.80 -7.66
CA PHE A 24 26.12 36.88 -6.75
C PHE A 24 26.88 36.89 -5.43
N ILE A 25 27.39 35.73 -4.96
CA ILE A 25 28.31 35.67 -3.82
C ILE A 25 29.64 36.36 -4.15
N SER A 26 30.12 36.15 -5.38
CA SER A 26 31.43 36.64 -5.81
C SER A 26 31.39 38.10 -6.30
N TYR A 27 30.28 38.52 -6.92
CA TYR A 27 30.17 39.78 -7.65
C TYR A 27 28.94 40.59 -7.25
N SER A 28 29.11 41.92 -7.19
CA SER A 28 27.99 42.84 -7.05
C SER A 28 27.30 43.03 -8.41
N PRO A 29 25.98 42.86 -8.51
CA PRO A 29 25.26 43.01 -9.78
C PRO A 29 25.14 44.47 -10.23
N LYS A 30 25.03 45.42 -9.30
CA LYS A 30 24.78 46.82 -9.63
C LYS A 30 26.07 47.62 -9.73
N TYR A 31 26.19 48.41 -10.78
CA TYR A 31 27.36 49.26 -11.03
C TYR A 31 27.61 50.23 -9.86
N LYS A 32 28.87 50.36 -9.41
CA LYS A 32 29.30 51.17 -8.25
C LYS A 32 28.74 50.75 -6.88
N GLU A 33 27.87 49.75 -6.82
CA GLU A 33 27.41 49.19 -5.56
C GLU A 33 28.30 48.02 -5.15
N LYS A 34 28.41 47.78 -3.84
CA LYS A 34 29.24 46.71 -3.29
C LYS A 34 28.42 45.54 -2.72
N ARG A 35 27.08 45.62 -2.76
CA ARG A 35 26.21 44.59 -2.20
C ARG A 35 26.31 43.30 -3.01
N LYS A 36 26.80 42.25 -2.36
CA LYS A 36 26.83 40.86 -2.84
C LYS A 36 25.79 40.05 -2.08
N LEU A 37 25.48 38.85 -2.57
CA LEU A 37 24.65 37.91 -1.83
C LEU A 37 25.49 37.30 -0.71
N SER A 38 25.04 37.45 0.54
CA SER A 38 25.66 36.78 1.68
C SER A 38 25.15 35.34 1.78
N TYR A 39 26.01 34.46 2.26
CA TYR A 39 25.71 33.06 2.57
C TYR A 39 25.96 32.82 4.07
N ALA A 40 25.27 31.85 4.65
CA ALA A 40 25.36 31.49 6.05
C ALA A 40 26.50 30.49 6.31
N ASP A 41 26.69 29.53 5.41
CA ASP A 41 27.73 28.50 5.49
C ASP A 41 28.16 28.03 4.09
N HIS A 42 29.34 27.43 3.98
CA HIS A 42 29.85 26.79 2.76
C HIS A 42 30.67 25.55 3.11
N LYS A 43 30.21 24.38 2.65
CA LYS A 43 30.84 23.08 2.88
C LYS A 43 30.76 22.24 1.61
N ASP A 44 31.83 21.52 1.30
CA ASP A 44 31.91 20.57 0.19
C ASP A 44 31.31 21.08 -1.13
N GLU A 45 31.73 22.27 -1.54
CA GLU A 45 31.29 22.95 -2.77
C GLU A 45 29.81 23.40 -2.80
N MET A 46 29.06 23.20 -1.71
CA MET A 46 27.67 23.65 -1.55
C MET A 46 27.57 24.87 -0.62
N TYR A 47 26.78 25.86 -1.06
CA TYR A 47 26.50 27.07 -0.29
C TYR A 47 25.14 26.97 0.39
N PHE A 48 25.08 27.50 1.60
CA PHE A 48 23.87 27.57 2.41
C PHE A 48 23.54 29.03 2.68
N PHE A 49 22.27 29.39 2.59
CA PHE A 49 21.81 30.77 2.59
C PHE A 49 20.71 30.98 3.61
N ASP A 50 20.74 32.10 4.32
CA ASP A 50 19.58 32.55 5.06
C ASP A 50 18.46 32.99 4.09
N LYS A 51 17.25 32.47 4.30
CA LYS A 51 16.07 32.76 3.47
C LYS A 51 15.72 34.24 3.48
N HIS A 52 15.87 34.94 4.60
CA HIS A 52 15.57 36.37 4.65
C HIS A 52 16.58 37.16 3.81
N GLU A 53 17.87 36.80 3.85
CA GLU A 53 18.86 37.42 2.97
C GLU A 53 18.57 37.15 1.50
N LEU A 54 18.20 35.92 1.12
CA LEU A 54 17.80 35.61 -0.27
C LEU A 54 16.65 36.52 -0.75
N LEU A 55 15.59 36.64 0.05
CA LEU A 55 14.44 37.47 -0.28
C LEU A 55 14.79 38.96 -0.31
N ASN A 56 15.61 39.43 0.63
CA ASN A 56 16.09 40.82 0.68
C ASN A 56 17.00 41.14 -0.50
N PHE A 57 17.86 40.22 -0.90
CA PHE A 57 18.73 40.35 -2.05
C PHE A 57 17.91 40.37 -3.36
N ASN A 58 16.90 39.52 -3.47
CA ASN A 58 15.97 39.51 -4.60
C ASN A 58 15.18 40.82 -4.72
N LYS A 59 14.72 41.38 -3.59
CA LYS A 59 14.11 42.70 -3.53
C LYS A 59 15.08 43.80 -3.98
N TYR A 60 16.34 43.71 -3.54
CA TYR A 60 17.39 44.62 -3.97
C TYR A 60 17.65 44.56 -5.47
N LEU A 61 17.72 43.36 -6.07
CA LEU A 61 17.84 43.17 -7.51
C LEU A 61 16.68 43.81 -8.28
N SER A 62 15.49 43.87 -7.68
CA SER A 62 14.28 44.44 -8.29
C SER A 62 14.22 45.98 -8.25
N MET A 63 15.03 46.62 -7.42
CA MET A 63 15.12 48.09 -7.37
C MET A 63 15.83 48.64 -8.62
N PRO A 64 15.57 49.89 -9.04
CA PRO A 64 16.27 50.55 -10.15
C PRO A 64 17.80 50.40 -10.07
N TRP A 65 18.44 50.24 -11.23
CA TRP A 65 19.88 50.01 -11.33
C TRP A 65 20.59 51.30 -11.75
N PRO A 66 21.76 51.60 -11.16
CA PRO A 66 22.56 52.76 -11.53
C PRO A 66 23.15 52.61 -12.93
N ALA A 67 23.16 53.70 -13.68
CA ALA A 67 23.83 53.79 -14.97
C ALA A 67 25.20 54.46 -14.83
N LYS A 68 26.08 54.27 -15.81
CA LYS A 68 27.40 54.93 -15.85
C LYS A 68 27.28 56.45 -16.01
N LYS A 69 26.27 56.90 -16.76
CA LYS A 69 25.86 58.29 -17.00
C LYS A 69 24.33 58.36 -16.94
N GLU A 70 23.79 59.55 -16.68
CA GLU A 70 22.35 59.77 -16.43
C GLU A 70 21.46 59.36 -17.61
N ASP A 71 21.99 59.52 -18.81
CA ASP A 71 21.41 59.30 -20.14
C ASP A 71 21.76 57.93 -20.74
N GLN A 72 22.47 57.07 -20.00
CA GLN A 72 22.79 55.70 -20.42
C GLN A 72 21.90 54.65 -19.75
N ARG A 73 21.69 53.52 -20.44
CA ARG A 73 21.02 52.35 -19.86
C ARG A 73 21.95 51.64 -18.85
N PRO A 74 21.44 51.13 -17.72
CA PRO A 74 22.21 50.27 -16.84
C PRO A 74 22.72 49.03 -17.58
N ILE A 75 23.97 48.67 -17.36
CA ILE A 75 24.61 47.51 -18.01
C ILE A 75 24.10 46.23 -17.36
N VAL A 76 23.81 45.20 -18.17
CA VAL A 76 23.55 43.85 -17.67
C VAL A 76 24.91 43.17 -17.41
N PRO A 77 25.20 42.73 -16.18
CA PRO A 77 26.45 42.04 -15.88
C PRO A 77 26.55 40.68 -16.54
N SER A 78 27.76 40.23 -16.89
CA SER A 78 27.99 38.97 -17.61
C SER A 78 27.41 37.74 -16.92
N GLY A 79 27.37 37.68 -15.58
CA GLY A 79 26.72 36.58 -14.86
C GLY A 79 25.23 36.47 -15.17
N ILE A 80 24.52 37.61 -15.21
CA ILE A 80 23.11 37.66 -15.59
C ILE A 80 22.95 37.43 -17.10
N GLU A 81 23.84 37.97 -17.94
CA GLU A 81 23.76 37.70 -19.38
C GLU A 81 23.86 36.19 -19.68
N ASN A 82 24.76 35.49 -18.98
CA ASN A 82 24.93 34.06 -19.13
C ASN A 82 23.72 33.27 -18.62
N GLU A 83 23.11 33.68 -17.50
CA GLU A 83 21.84 33.11 -17.02
C GLU A 83 20.75 33.21 -18.08
N ILE A 84 20.51 34.40 -18.62
CA ILE A 84 19.42 34.62 -19.58
C ILE A 84 19.66 33.86 -20.88
N LYS A 85 20.93 33.70 -21.28
CA LYS A 85 21.28 32.86 -22.43
C LYS A 85 21.08 31.37 -22.11
N SER A 86 21.50 30.87 -20.95
CA SER A 86 21.38 29.45 -20.59
C SER A 86 19.92 29.02 -20.42
N GLU A 87 19.07 29.88 -19.85
CA GLU A 87 17.61 29.67 -19.79
C GLU A 87 17.03 29.35 -21.18
N CYS A 88 17.50 30.06 -22.22
CA CYS A 88 17.05 29.90 -23.59
C CYS A 88 17.97 29.00 -24.45
N LYS A 89 18.86 28.21 -23.83
CA LYS A 89 19.81 27.34 -24.54
C LYS A 89 20.65 28.07 -25.61
N PHE A 90 20.99 29.32 -25.32
CA PHE A 90 21.73 30.23 -26.19
C PHE A 90 21.04 30.50 -27.54
N ARG A 91 19.73 30.29 -27.62
CA ARG A 91 18.91 30.47 -28.82
C ARG A 91 17.73 31.38 -28.54
N CYS A 92 17.22 32.05 -29.58
CA CYS A 92 16.00 32.85 -29.45
C CYS A 92 14.85 31.99 -28.94
N VAL A 93 14.20 32.41 -27.84
CA VAL A 93 13.09 31.63 -27.25
C VAL A 93 11.88 31.47 -28.18
N ILE A 94 11.72 32.35 -29.16
CA ILE A 94 10.54 32.34 -30.06
C ILE A 94 10.78 31.45 -31.29
N CYS A 95 11.92 31.61 -31.95
CA CYS A 95 12.18 30.96 -33.25
C CYS A 95 13.38 30.02 -33.26
N ASN A 96 14.03 29.82 -32.10
CA ASN A 96 15.18 28.94 -31.91
C ASN A 96 16.45 29.31 -32.73
N HIS A 97 16.50 30.53 -33.26
CA HIS A 97 17.67 31.04 -33.98
C HIS A 97 18.89 31.13 -33.07
N ALA A 98 20.08 30.78 -33.60
CA ALA A 98 21.31 30.59 -32.84
C ALA A 98 21.96 31.88 -32.29
N SER A 99 21.45 33.06 -32.67
CA SER A 99 21.97 34.35 -32.22
C SER A 99 20.86 35.20 -31.61
N GLY A 100 21.24 36.09 -30.70
CA GLY A 100 20.31 37.00 -30.07
C GLY A 100 20.95 38.00 -29.13
N HIS A 101 20.09 38.82 -28.55
CA HIS A 101 20.41 39.83 -27.57
C HIS A 101 19.39 39.77 -26.43
N ILE A 102 19.76 40.37 -25.31
CA ILE A 102 18.88 40.48 -24.15
C ILE A 102 17.85 41.58 -24.42
N ALA A 103 16.58 41.23 -24.25
CA ALA A 103 15.44 42.12 -24.31
C ALA A 103 14.83 42.25 -22.90
N HIS A 104 14.27 43.43 -22.60
CA HIS A 104 13.55 43.68 -21.36
C HIS A 104 12.05 43.38 -21.53
N ILE A 105 11.48 42.61 -20.62
CA ILE A 105 10.03 42.29 -20.62
C ILE A 105 9.23 43.53 -20.20
N ASP A 106 9.66 44.21 -19.15
CA ASP A 106 9.23 45.56 -18.83
C ASP A 106 10.29 46.56 -19.29
N PRO A 107 9.95 47.50 -20.19
CA PRO A 107 10.93 48.39 -20.80
C PRO A 107 11.84 49.10 -19.79
N ILE A 108 13.14 49.13 -20.09
CA ILE A 108 14.16 49.68 -19.20
C ILE A 108 13.94 51.16 -18.83
N HIS A 109 13.27 51.94 -19.68
CA HIS A 109 12.96 53.33 -19.39
C HIS A 109 11.91 53.51 -18.27
N ASN A 110 11.10 52.48 -18.00
CA ASN A 110 10.09 52.52 -16.93
C ASN A 110 10.71 52.23 -15.57
N SER A 111 11.54 51.19 -15.47
CA SER A 111 11.98 50.62 -14.18
C SER A 111 13.48 50.73 -13.93
N LYS A 112 14.29 50.97 -14.96
CA LYS A 112 15.76 50.83 -14.93
C LYS A 112 16.21 49.50 -14.30
N ASN A 113 15.42 48.44 -14.45
CA ASN A 113 15.58 47.19 -13.71
C ASN A 113 16.16 46.07 -14.60
N ASN A 114 17.36 45.60 -14.27
CA ASN A 114 18.03 44.45 -14.91
C ASN A 114 17.88 43.14 -14.11
N HIS A 115 16.86 43.05 -13.25
CA HIS A 115 16.51 41.80 -12.58
C HIS A 115 16.39 40.66 -13.60
N PRO A 116 16.95 39.46 -13.36
CA PRO A 116 16.90 38.35 -14.32
C PRO A 116 15.48 38.02 -14.81
N HIS A 117 14.47 38.11 -13.93
CA HIS A 117 13.06 37.89 -14.31
C HIS A 117 12.49 38.92 -15.27
N ASN A 118 13.12 40.09 -15.41
CA ASN A 118 12.74 41.13 -16.37
C ASN A 118 13.47 40.98 -17.73
N LEU A 119 14.28 39.95 -17.90
CA LEU A 119 15.14 39.79 -19.08
C LEU A 119 14.82 38.49 -19.81
N ILE A 120 14.96 38.52 -21.14
CA ILE A 120 14.76 37.36 -22.02
C ILE A 120 15.68 37.44 -23.24
N TYR A 121 16.04 36.30 -23.84
CA TYR A 121 16.93 36.25 -25.00
C TYR A 121 16.16 36.11 -26.32
N LEU A 122 16.30 37.09 -27.22
CA LEU A 122 15.61 37.15 -28.51
C LEU A 122 16.59 37.42 -29.67
N CYS A 123 16.36 36.78 -30.82
CA CYS A 123 17.08 37.16 -32.05
C CYS A 123 16.69 38.57 -32.51
N PRO A 124 17.52 39.27 -33.32
CA PRO A 124 17.22 40.63 -33.77
C PRO A 124 15.82 40.79 -34.39
N ASN A 125 15.37 39.80 -35.18
CA ASN A 125 14.06 39.85 -35.82
C ASN A 125 12.92 39.77 -34.78
N CYS A 126 12.96 38.80 -33.88
CA CYS A 126 11.92 38.66 -32.84
C CYS A 126 11.96 39.80 -31.83
N HIS A 127 13.14 40.34 -31.54
CA HIS A 127 13.32 41.50 -30.69
C HIS A 127 12.65 42.74 -31.32
N ASP A 128 12.86 43.00 -32.62
CA ASP A 128 12.21 44.10 -33.34
C ASP A 128 10.68 43.95 -33.41
N LEU A 129 10.18 42.72 -33.63
CA LEU A 129 8.76 42.42 -33.59
C LEU A 129 8.10 42.72 -32.24
N TYR A 130 8.85 42.57 -31.16
CA TYR A 130 8.42 42.83 -29.79
C TYR A 130 8.57 44.31 -29.39
N ASP A 131 9.75 44.88 -29.58
CA ASP A 131 10.09 46.23 -29.08
C ASP A 131 9.52 47.33 -29.96
N ASN A 132 9.59 47.18 -31.29
CA ASN A 132 9.22 48.23 -32.24
C ASN A 132 7.88 47.96 -32.91
N LYS A 133 7.69 46.76 -33.49
CA LYS A 133 6.45 46.46 -34.25
C LYS A 133 5.25 46.11 -33.37
N LYS A 134 5.47 45.72 -32.11
CA LYS A 134 4.43 45.34 -31.14
C LYS A 134 3.49 44.22 -31.61
N THR A 135 3.93 43.40 -32.57
CA THR A 135 3.18 42.23 -33.04
C THR A 135 3.28 41.05 -32.09
N ILE A 136 4.33 41.03 -31.26
CA ILE A 136 4.44 40.15 -30.10
C ILE A 136 4.16 41.02 -28.86
N SER A 137 3.23 40.58 -28.02
CA SER A 137 2.84 41.31 -26.82
C SER A 137 3.76 41.04 -25.62
N LYS A 138 3.80 41.98 -24.67
CA LYS A 138 4.47 41.81 -23.37
C LYS A 138 3.99 40.55 -22.63
N ASN A 139 2.70 40.26 -22.67
CA ASN A 139 2.12 39.08 -22.03
C ASN A 139 2.64 37.78 -22.65
N GLN A 140 2.78 37.71 -23.98
CA GLN A 140 3.37 36.55 -24.64
C GLN A 140 4.82 36.34 -24.20
N ILE A 141 5.64 37.41 -24.17
CA ILE A 141 7.03 37.34 -23.70
C ILE A 141 7.12 36.93 -22.22
N ALA A 142 6.28 37.51 -21.36
CA ALA A 142 6.23 37.17 -19.93
C ALA A 142 5.84 35.70 -19.70
N ASN A 143 4.88 35.18 -20.47
CA ASN A 143 4.49 33.77 -20.42
C ASN A 143 5.62 32.84 -20.88
N LEU A 144 6.34 33.18 -21.95
CA LEU A 144 7.52 32.43 -22.38
C LEU A 144 8.58 32.37 -21.27
N LYS A 145 8.89 33.52 -20.65
CA LYS A 145 9.80 33.58 -19.50
C LYS A 145 9.34 32.69 -18.35
N LYS A 146 8.05 32.75 -17.99
CA LYS A 146 7.46 31.92 -16.93
C LYS A 146 7.64 30.43 -17.23
N ASN A 147 7.40 30.01 -18.47
CA ASN A 147 7.56 28.61 -18.88
C ASN A 147 9.02 28.15 -18.81
N LEU A 148 9.97 28.96 -19.28
CA LEU A 148 11.40 28.66 -19.15
C LEU A 148 11.82 28.45 -17.70
N LEU A 149 11.42 29.38 -16.80
CA LEU A 149 11.72 29.27 -15.38
C LEU A 149 11.03 28.05 -14.74
N HIS A 150 9.80 27.73 -15.15
CA HIS A 150 9.11 26.54 -14.66
C HIS A 150 9.86 25.25 -15.02
N THR A 151 10.29 25.12 -16.27
CA THR A 151 11.10 23.97 -16.72
C THR A 151 12.39 23.84 -15.90
N LYS A 152 13.09 24.94 -15.63
CA LYS A 152 14.30 24.93 -14.79
C LYS A 152 14.00 24.50 -13.34
N ILE A 153 12.92 24.99 -12.75
CA ILE A 153 12.50 24.59 -11.40
C ILE A 153 12.20 23.08 -11.35
N VAL A 154 11.51 22.54 -12.36
CA VAL A 154 11.24 21.09 -12.45
C VAL A 154 12.54 20.30 -12.48
N ILE A 155 13.52 20.73 -13.29
CA ILE A 155 14.85 20.11 -13.36
C ILE A 155 15.55 20.17 -11.98
N TRP A 156 15.53 21.32 -11.29
CA TRP A 156 16.13 21.43 -9.95
C TRP A 156 15.41 20.60 -8.89
N LYS A 157 14.09 20.45 -9.00
CA LYS A 157 13.33 19.52 -8.15
C LYS A 157 13.70 18.07 -8.41
N SER A 158 13.92 17.66 -9.66
CA SER A 158 14.39 16.30 -9.95
C SER A 158 15.77 16.03 -9.39
N TYR A 159 16.67 17.04 -9.36
CA TYR A 159 17.94 16.92 -8.64
C TYR A 159 17.68 16.64 -7.15
N LEU A 160 16.93 17.51 -6.47
CA LEU A 160 16.63 17.32 -5.04
C LEU A 160 15.99 15.95 -4.75
N PHE A 161 15.05 15.51 -5.58
CA PHE A 161 14.39 14.21 -5.45
C PHE A 161 15.38 13.05 -5.47
N LEU A 162 16.34 13.03 -6.39
CA LEU A 162 17.32 11.95 -6.47
C LEU A 162 18.23 11.86 -5.24
N ILE A 163 18.61 13.02 -4.68
CA ILE A 163 19.36 13.04 -3.40
C ILE A 163 18.49 12.50 -2.27
N ASP A 164 17.23 12.92 -2.22
CA ASP A 164 16.28 12.49 -1.21
C ASP A 164 15.98 10.98 -1.30
N SER A 165 15.96 10.40 -2.50
CA SER A 165 15.84 8.95 -2.70
C SER A 165 17.04 8.19 -2.15
N VAL A 166 18.27 8.65 -2.42
CA VAL A 166 19.49 8.05 -1.84
C VAL A 166 19.46 8.12 -0.31
N SER A 167 19.09 9.28 0.25
CA SER A 167 18.95 9.47 1.70
C SER A 167 17.88 8.56 2.31
N SER A 168 16.77 8.33 1.61
CA SER A 168 15.68 7.45 2.04
C SER A 168 16.10 5.99 2.04
N LEU A 169 16.80 5.53 0.99
CA LEU A 169 17.34 4.16 0.94
C LEU A 169 18.37 3.91 2.06
N ILE A 170 19.21 4.90 2.38
CA ILE A 170 20.14 4.80 3.52
C ILE A 170 19.38 4.71 4.85
N LYS A 171 18.24 5.40 5.00
CA LYS A 171 17.40 5.26 6.19
C LYS A 171 16.80 3.86 6.31
N GLU A 172 16.32 3.31 5.21
CA GLU A 172 15.76 1.96 5.19
C GLU A 172 16.83 0.93 5.54
N LEU A 173 18.05 1.08 4.99
CA LEU A 173 19.20 0.27 5.37
C LEU A 173 19.47 0.31 6.87
N LYS A 174 19.37 1.50 7.51
CA LYS A 174 19.55 1.65 8.96
C LYS A 174 18.50 0.87 9.75
N ILE A 175 17.24 0.89 9.30
CA ILE A 175 16.14 0.16 9.95
C ILE A 175 16.38 -1.33 9.86
N VAL A 176 16.53 -1.87 8.64
CA VAL A 176 16.75 -3.30 8.41
C VAL A 176 18.00 -3.80 9.15
N LYS A 177 19.07 -3.00 9.20
CA LYS A 177 20.31 -3.34 9.91
C LYS A 177 20.09 -3.52 11.42
N HIS A 178 19.30 -2.66 12.05
CA HIS A 178 19.07 -2.68 13.49
C HIS A 178 17.84 -3.47 13.93
N GLU A 179 16.96 -3.85 13.02
CA GLU A 179 15.76 -4.63 13.33
C GLU A 179 16.05 -6.11 13.58
N ASP A 180 15.33 -6.73 14.51
CA ASP A 180 15.48 -8.14 14.88
C ASP A 180 14.69 -9.04 13.90
N PHE A 181 15.36 -9.45 12.83
CA PHE A 181 14.82 -10.40 11.86
C PHE A 181 14.95 -11.84 12.36
N THR A 182 13.82 -12.57 12.40
CA THR A 182 13.82 -14.01 12.67
C THR A 182 14.59 -14.78 11.59
N ASN A 183 14.45 -14.37 10.32
CA ASN A 183 15.19 -14.94 9.19
C ASN A 183 16.44 -14.11 8.87
N LYS A 184 17.60 -14.62 9.32
CA LYS A 184 18.89 -13.93 9.13
C LYS A 184 19.39 -13.92 7.69
N GLU A 185 19.03 -14.90 6.87
CA GLU A 185 19.44 -14.93 5.45
C GLU A 185 18.64 -13.91 4.65
N LEU A 186 17.32 -13.84 4.86
CA LEU A 186 16.48 -12.81 4.25
C LEU A 186 16.99 -11.40 4.58
N LYS A 187 17.36 -11.15 5.84
CA LYS A 187 17.96 -9.87 6.25
C LYS A 187 19.23 -9.53 5.46
N LYS A 188 20.11 -10.51 5.21
CA LYS A 188 21.34 -10.29 4.41
C LYS A 188 21.01 -9.98 2.96
N GLU A 189 20.05 -10.70 2.37
CA GLU A 189 19.59 -10.46 1.00
C GLU A 189 19.00 -9.05 0.87
N THR A 190 18.11 -8.64 1.76
CA THR A 190 17.53 -7.28 1.79
C THR A 190 18.59 -6.20 1.94
N ILE A 191 19.59 -6.38 2.83
CA ILE A 191 20.71 -5.44 2.96
C ILE A 191 21.51 -5.34 1.65
N SER A 192 21.78 -6.47 1.00
CA SER A 192 22.50 -6.50 -0.28
C SER A 192 21.72 -5.79 -1.40
N GLU A 193 20.41 -5.97 -1.45
CA GLU A 193 19.53 -5.29 -2.40
C GLU A 193 19.49 -3.78 -2.15
N LEU A 194 19.36 -3.36 -0.89
CA LEU A 194 19.40 -1.94 -0.53
C LEU A 194 20.73 -1.29 -0.92
N LEU A 195 21.87 -1.93 -0.61
CA LEU A 195 23.18 -1.43 -1.02
C LEU A 195 23.31 -1.35 -2.56
N HIS A 196 22.75 -2.30 -3.29
CA HIS A 196 22.72 -2.27 -4.75
C HIS A 196 21.90 -1.09 -5.28
N GLU A 197 20.70 -0.86 -4.76
CA GLU A 197 19.85 0.26 -5.16
C GLU A 197 20.44 1.62 -4.77
N ILE A 198 21.08 1.74 -3.60
CA ILE A 198 21.81 2.95 -3.22
C ILE A 198 22.95 3.20 -4.23
N ARG A 199 23.75 2.18 -4.58
CA ARG A 199 24.83 2.32 -5.57
C ARG A 199 24.29 2.80 -6.91
N LYS A 200 23.18 2.21 -7.38
CA LYS A 200 22.51 2.58 -8.63
C LYS A 200 22.04 4.03 -8.59
N HIS A 201 21.25 4.42 -7.58
CA HIS A 201 20.77 5.80 -7.43
C HIS A 201 21.87 6.81 -7.12
N ALA A 202 23.03 6.39 -6.59
CA ALA A 202 24.21 7.24 -6.43
C ALA A 202 25.00 7.39 -7.75
N SER A 203 24.88 6.43 -8.68
CA SER A 203 25.66 6.38 -9.92
C SER A 203 24.87 6.77 -11.18
N GLU A 204 23.54 6.87 -11.11
CA GLU A 204 22.70 7.34 -12.22
C GLU A 204 23.20 8.70 -12.75
N GLU A 205 23.73 8.71 -13.96
CA GLU A 205 24.01 9.95 -14.66
C GLU A 205 22.68 10.57 -15.11
N PHE A 206 22.57 11.90 -15.09
CA PHE A 206 21.45 12.54 -15.75
C PHE A 206 21.60 12.27 -17.24
N ASP A 207 20.59 11.66 -17.85
CA ASP A 207 20.47 11.60 -19.30
C ASP A 207 20.14 13.03 -19.78
N THR A 208 21.14 13.90 -19.74
CA THR A 208 21.08 15.20 -20.39
C THR A 208 20.99 14.90 -21.87
N HIS A 209 19.81 15.12 -22.45
CA HIS A 209 19.59 14.92 -23.87
C HIS A 209 20.81 15.45 -24.67
N PRO A 210 21.42 14.67 -25.60
CA PRO A 210 22.77 14.93 -26.15
C PRO A 210 23.01 16.26 -26.89
N SER A 211 22.03 17.15 -26.95
CA SER A 211 22.09 18.43 -27.67
C SER A 211 21.98 19.67 -26.80
N ASP A 212 21.74 19.51 -25.50
CA ASP A 212 21.63 20.64 -24.58
C ASP A 212 22.97 20.85 -23.88
N ILE A 213 23.67 21.89 -24.36
CA ILE A 213 24.90 22.48 -23.83
C ILE A 213 25.09 22.12 -22.36
N LYS A 214 26.11 21.29 -22.08
CA LYS A 214 26.68 21.05 -20.75
C LYS A 214 26.59 22.33 -19.94
N GLU A 215 25.65 22.41 -18.99
CA GLU A 215 25.68 23.48 -17.99
C GLU A 215 26.86 23.15 -17.07
N ASN A 216 28.07 23.52 -17.53
CA ASN A 216 29.40 23.09 -17.06
C ASN A 216 29.72 23.33 -15.57
N GLY A 217 28.73 23.63 -14.72
CA GLY A 217 28.89 23.69 -13.28
C GLY A 217 27.67 23.36 -12.41
N THR A 218 26.44 23.25 -12.93
CA THR A 218 25.26 22.86 -12.10
C THR A 218 25.34 21.38 -11.70
N GLU A 219 25.70 20.51 -12.65
CA GLU A 219 25.94 19.07 -12.42
C GLU A 219 27.05 18.82 -11.40
N LYS A 220 28.13 19.63 -11.40
CA LYS A 220 29.24 19.49 -10.44
C LYS A 220 28.84 19.80 -8.99
N ILE A 221 27.82 20.65 -8.78
CA ILE A 221 27.30 20.96 -7.44
C ILE A 221 26.50 19.76 -6.90
N PHE A 222 25.86 19.01 -7.79
CA PHE A 222 25.06 17.84 -7.47
C PHE A 222 25.90 16.59 -7.17
N GLU A 223 27.01 16.44 -7.87
CA GLU A 223 27.86 15.25 -7.77
C GLU A 223 28.43 15.05 -6.36
N GLY A 224 28.58 16.10 -5.53
CA GLY A 224 29.22 16.03 -4.21
C GLY A 224 28.68 14.94 -3.27
N TYR A 225 27.42 15.03 -2.85
CA TYR A 225 26.82 14.05 -1.91
C TYR A 225 26.77 12.64 -2.51
N ARG A 226 26.30 12.49 -3.74
CA ARG A 226 26.22 11.18 -4.42
C ARG A 226 27.59 10.57 -4.64
N LYS A 227 28.61 11.38 -4.94
CA LYS A 227 30.00 10.94 -5.05
C LYS A 227 30.53 10.47 -3.70
N ARG A 228 30.29 11.19 -2.59
CA ARG A 228 30.68 10.72 -1.25
C ARG A 228 30.00 9.40 -0.90
N VAL A 229 28.70 9.28 -1.17
CA VAL A 229 27.96 8.01 -1.00
C VAL A 229 28.55 6.89 -1.87
N ARG A 230 28.88 7.17 -3.13
CA ARG A 230 29.52 6.21 -4.05
C ARG A 230 30.90 5.78 -3.55
N GLU A 231 31.72 6.74 -3.11
CA GLU A 231 33.04 6.48 -2.52
C GLU A 231 32.91 5.58 -1.29
N ILE A 232 31.97 5.85 -0.38
CA ILE A 232 31.70 5.01 0.80
C ILE A 232 31.26 3.59 0.40
N ILE A 233 30.40 3.45 -0.60
CA ILE A 233 29.89 2.14 -1.07
C ILE A 233 30.97 1.29 -1.73
N ASP A 234 31.95 1.92 -2.36
CA ASP A 234 33.07 1.24 -3.00
C ASP A 234 34.19 0.90 -2.00
N GLU A 235 34.07 1.35 -0.74
CA GLU A 235 34.89 0.85 0.37
C GLU A 235 34.43 -0.55 0.81
N ASN A 236 35.35 -1.35 1.34
CA ASN A 236 35.07 -2.74 1.75
C ASN A 236 34.85 -2.91 3.26
N ILE A 237 34.86 -1.82 4.04
CA ILE A 237 34.84 -1.86 5.50
C ILE A 237 33.87 -0.83 6.05
N ASP A 238 32.93 -1.30 6.86
CA ASP A 238 31.99 -0.49 7.65
C ASP A 238 31.12 0.47 6.80
N VAL A 239 30.68 -0.04 5.65
CA VAL A 239 29.93 0.74 4.65
C VAL A 239 28.64 1.27 5.23
N GLU A 240 27.88 0.44 5.96
CA GLU A 240 26.57 0.83 6.48
C GLU A 240 26.67 2.01 7.48
N GLU A 241 27.55 1.94 8.47
CA GLU A 241 27.70 3.00 9.48
C GLU A 241 28.19 4.31 8.88
N LYS A 242 29.10 4.24 7.90
CA LYS A 242 29.56 5.42 7.16
C LYS A 242 28.44 6.05 6.34
N LEU A 243 27.60 5.25 5.70
CA LEU A 243 26.41 5.76 4.99
C LEU A 243 25.44 6.43 5.96
N PHE A 244 25.21 5.85 7.13
CA PHE A 244 24.34 6.45 8.15
C PHE A 244 24.87 7.81 8.61
N ALA A 245 26.17 7.90 8.91
CA ALA A 245 26.81 9.14 9.33
C ALA A 245 26.80 10.22 8.22
N GLU A 246 27.03 9.81 6.96
CA GLU A 246 26.97 10.70 5.80
C GLU A 246 25.55 11.23 5.57
N ARG A 247 24.52 10.39 5.73
CA ARG A 247 23.11 10.82 5.70
C ARG A 247 22.79 11.79 6.82
N ASP A 248 23.17 11.48 8.05
CA ASP A 248 22.87 12.33 9.21
C ASP A 248 23.56 13.71 9.06
N THR A 249 24.78 13.74 8.50
CA THR A 249 25.48 14.97 8.11
C THR A 249 24.72 15.74 7.03
N TYR A 250 24.27 15.07 5.96
CA TYR A 250 23.50 15.70 4.89
C TYR A 250 22.19 16.33 5.39
N ILE A 251 21.45 15.66 6.27
CA ILE A 251 20.21 16.19 6.86
C ILE A 251 20.49 17.47 7.66
N LEU A 252 21.51 17.44 8.51
CA LEU A 252 21.93 18.59 9.32
C LEU A 252 22.36 19.77 8.43
N GLU A 253 23.18 19.51 7.42
CA GLU A 253 23.70 20.53 6.52
C GLU A 253 22.57 21.18 5.71
N THR A 254 21.60 20.39 5.24
CA THR A 254 20.49 20.89 4.44
C THR A 254 19.38 21.56 5.24
N GLY A 255 19.50 21.63 6.58
CA GLY A 255 18.45 22.21 7.42
C GLY A 255 17.14 21.43 7.36
N LYS A 256 17.22 20.14 7.02
CA LYS A 256 16.10 19.21 7.02
C LYS A 256 16.00 18.52 8.38
N ALA A 257 14.86 17.91 8.62
CA ALA A 257 14.61 17.02 9.75
C ALA A 257 13.97 15.73 9.24
N GLU A 258 14.09 14.65 10.01
CA GLU A 258 13.26 13.47 9.78
C GLU A 258 11.79 13.87 9.93
N CYS A 259 10.94 13.40 9.00
CA CYS A 259 9.51 13.66 9.06
C CYS A 259 8.95 13.09 10.37
N PRO A 260 8.23 13.90 11.18
CA PRO A 260 7.79 13.46 12.49
C PRO A 260 6.66 12.42 12.45
N LEU A 261 6.01 12.21 11.30
CA LEU A 261 5.00 11.16 11.12
C LEU A 261 5.62 9.79 10.81
N CYS A 262 6.59 9.75 9.90
CA CYS A 262 7.19 8.51 9.41
C CYS A 262 8.62 8.27 9.89
N ASN A 263 9.18 9.14 10.73
CA ASN A 263 10.52 9.04 11.30
C ASN A 263 11.62 8.78 10.26
N GLY A 264 11.53 9.41 9.09
CA GLY A 264 12.55 9.28 8.05
C GLY A 264 12.27 8.24 6.96
N THR A 265 11.28 7.34 7.13
CA THR A 265 11.07 6.21 6.19
C THR A 265 10.41 6.62 4.88
N GLY A 266 9.65 7.71 4.91
CA GLY A 266 8.78 8.07 3.77
C GLY A 266 7.48 7.24 3.72
N VAL A 267 7.25 6.31 4.64
CA VAL A 267 6.10 5.41 4.66
C VAL A 267 5.33 5.55 5.98
N HIS A 268 4.00 5.65 5.90
CA HIS A 268 3.09 5.66 7.06
C HIS A 268 1.97 4.65 6.81
N ASN A 269 1.73 3.72 7.75
CA ASN A 269 0.72 2.65 7.62
C ASN A 269 0.82 1.85 6.31
N ALA A 270 2.04 1.53 5.87
CA ALA A 270 2.36 0.86 4.60
C ALA A 270 2.04 1.66 3.31
N TRP A 271 1.67 2.93 3.42
CA TRP A 271 1.44 3.84 2.30
C TRP A 271 2.49 4.95 2.25
N GLU A 272 2.58 5.63 1.12
CA GLU A 272 3.37 6.86 1.00
C GLU A 272 2.96 7.85 2.11
N CYS A 273 3.93 8.32 2.89
CA CYS A 273 3.65 9.20 4.02
C CYS A 273 3.04 10.53 3.52
N PRO A 274 1.84 10.92 3.97
CA PRO A 274 1.14 12.10 3.45
C PRO A 274 1.81 13.43 3.80
N VAL A 275 2.60 13.46 4.87
CA VAL A 275 3.30 14.67 5.35
C VAL A 275 4.52 14.98 4.49
N CYS A 276 5.36 13.99 4.21
CA CYS A 276 6.59 14.18 3.44
C CYS A 276 6.49 13.70 1.97
N ARG A 277 5.40 13.05 1.59
CA ARG A 277 5.15 12.50 0.25
C ARG A 277 6.25 11.53 -0.21
N GLY A 278 6.53 10.54 0.63
CA GLY A 278 7.56 9.53 0.32
C GLY A 278 9.00 9.96 0.56
N VAL A 279 9.27 11.25 0.78
CA VAL A 279 10.64 11.81 0.89
C VAL A 279 11.34 11.44 2.21
N GLY A 280 10.58 11.11 3.25
CA GLY A 280 11.11 10.80 4.58
C GLY A 280 11.61 12.01 5.38
N THR A 281 11.91 13.14 4.74
CA THR A 281 12.38 14.37 5.40
C THR A 281 11.44 15.56 5.16
N VAL A 282 11.47 16.51 6.08
CA VAL A 282 10.76 17.81 5.99
C VAL A 282 11.71 18.95 6.36
N ASP A 283 11.33 20.19 6.08
CA ASP A 283 12.09 21.35 6.55
C ASP A 283 12.10 21.38 8.10
N GLN A 284 13.26 21.60 8.72
CA GLN A 284 13.41 21.61 10.18
C GLN A 284 12.48 22.61 10.89
N GLU A 285 12.17 23.74 10.23
CA GLU A 285 11.24 24.75 10.77
C GLU A 285 9.77 24.33 10.66
N ALA A 286 9.42 23.53 9.66
CA ALA A 286 8.06 23.06 9.47
C ALA A 286 7.66 21.98 10.49
N VAL A 287 8.64 21.32 11.13
CA VAL A 287 8.40 20.22 12.09
C VAL A 287 7.36 20.59 13.15
N ASN A 288 7.48 21.79 13.75
CA ASN A 288 6.56 22.25 14.80
C ASN A 288 5.23 22.79 14.27
N GLU A 289 5.13 23.06 12.97
CA GLU A 289 3.92 23.54 12.30
C GLU A 289 3.07 22.40 11.72
N ILE A 290 3.64 21.20 11.61
CA ILE A 290 2.95 20.01 11.10
C ILE A 290 1.96 19.52 12.17
N ASP A 291 0.67 19.60 11.85
CA ASP A 291 -0.37 18.99 12.65
C ASP A 291 -0.44 17.49 12.37
N LEU A 292 -0.03 16.68 13.35
CA LEU A 292 -0.09 15.22 13.31
C LEU A 292 -1.39 14.65 13.88
N THR A 293 -2.27 15.50 14.42
CA THR A 293 -3.53 15.06 15.04
C THR A 293 -4.37 14.17 14.13
N PRO A 294 -4.54 14.48 12.83
CA PRO A 294 -5.34 13.64 11.93
C PRO A 294 -4.80 12.22 11.73
N PHE A 295 -3.50 11.99 11.96
CA PHE A 295 -2.83 10.69 11.71
C PHE A 295 -2.63 9.87 12.98
N LYS A 296 -3.13 10.35 14.13
CA LYS A 296 -3.17 9.56 15.36
C LYS A 296 -4.05 8.35 15.14
N GLN A 297 -3.63 7.20 15.64
CA GLN A 297 -4.41 5.97 15.56
C GLN A 297 -5.46 5.98 16.68
N ASP A 298 -6.73 5.92 16.29
CA ASP A 298 -7.87 5.72 17.18
C ASP A 298 -8.44 4.31 16.94
N GLU A 299 -9.15 3.76 17.93
CA GLU A 299 -9.88 2.49 17.76
C GLU A 299 -10.87 2.60 16.59
N CYS A 300 -10.91 1.57 15.76
CA CYS A 300 -11.81 1.53 14.62
C CYS A 300 -13.26 1.57 15.11
N PRO A 301 -14.10 2.51 14.63
CA PRO A 301 -15.45 2.71 15.15
C PRO A 301 -16.44 1.59 14.81
N LEU A 302 -16.09 0.71 13.85
CA LEU A 302 -16.90 -0.46 13.51
C LEU A 302 -16.61 -1.68 14.40
N CYS A 303 -15.33 -1.98 14.60
CA CYS A 303 -14.91 -3.21 15.28
C CYS A 303 -14.41 -2.98 16.71
N GLU A 304 -14.35 -1.72 17.16
CA GLU A 304 -13.94 -1.33 18.52
C GLU A 304 -12.58 -1.94 18.91
N GLY A 305 -11.61 -1.89 17.99
CA GLY A 305 -10.27 -2.43 18.23
C GLY A 305 -10.10 -3.94 17.98
N SER A 306 -11.18 -4.70 17.81
CA SER A 306 -11.08 -6.16 17.63
C SER A 306 -10.46 -6.60 16.30
N GLY A 307 -10.50 -5.73 15.28
CA GLY A 307 -10.09 -6.07 13.92
C GLY A 307 -11.09 -6.95 13.18
N THR A 308 -12.21 -7.34 13.81
CA THR A 308 -13.21 -8.24 13.24
C THR A 308 -14.61 -7.64 13.22
N HIS A 309 -15.40 -7.92 12.18
CA HIS A 309 -16.81 -7.56 12.05
C HIS A 309 -17.58 -8.78 11.53
N ASN A 310 -18.66 -9.20 12.21
CA ASN A 310 -19.44 -10.39 11.85
C ASN A 310 -18.61 -11.67 11.63
N ALA A 311 -17.63 -11.92 12.52
CA ALA A 311 -16.67 -13.04 12.42
C ALA A 311 -15.74 -13.00 11.20
N TRP A 312 -15.70 -11.88 10.47
CA TRP A 312 -14.81 -11.64 9.35
C TRP A 312 -13.80 -10.55 9.68
N GLU A 313 -12.78 -10.40 8.83
CA GLU A 313 -11.90 -9.25 8.85
C GLU A 313 -12.72 -7.96 8.72
N CYS A 314 -12.51 -7.01 9.64
CA CYS A 314 -13.27 -5.76 9.64
C CYS A 314 -13.04 -4.99 8.33
N PRO A 315 -14.10 -4.65 7.57
CA PRO A 315 -13.95 -4.00 6.26
C PRO A 315 -13.39 -2.57 6.34
N VAL A 316 -13.57 -1.91 7.48
CA VAL A 316 -13.10 -0.53 7.70
C VAL A 316 -11.60 -0.48 7.99
N CYS A 317 -11.10 -1.31 8.92
CA CYS A 317 -9.70 -1.31 9.34
C CYS A 317 -8.87 -2.46 8.78
N ARG A 318 -9.46 -3.40 8.03
CA ARG A 318 -8.79 -4.57 7.43
C ARG A 318 -7.98 -5.38 8.43
N GLY A 319 -8.61 -5.73 9.55
CA GLY A 319 -7.97 -6.52 10.59
C GLY A 319 -7.03 -5.76 11.53
N VAL A 320 -6.68 -4.50 11.23
CA VAL A 320 -5.72 -3.73 12.04
C VAL A 320 -6.27 -3.33 13.41
N GLY A 321 -7.59 -3.10 13.50
CA GLY A 321 -8.26 -2.67 14.74
C GLY A 321 -8.24 -1.15 14.96
N THR A 322 -7.38 -0.39 14.29
CA THR A 322 -7.30 1.08 14.39
C THR A 322 -7.50 1.76 13.04
N VAL A 323 -7.83 3.06 13.07
CA VAL A 323 -7.87 3.95 11.91
C VAL A 323 -7.29 5.32 12.27
N ASP A 324 -6.90 6.09 11.26
CA ASP A 324 -6.48 7.48 11.44
C ASP A 324 -7.62 8.32 12.03
N GLN A 325 -7.34 9.14 13.04
CA GLN A 325 -8.30 10.03 13.72
C GLN A 325 -9.06 10.94 12.74
N GLY A 326 -8.39 11.43 11.69
CA GLY A 326 -9.01 12.20 10.62
C GLY A 326 -10.05 11.40 9.83
N ALA A 327 -9.83 10.09 9.67
CA ALA A 327 -10.73 9.19 8.96
C ALA A 327 -11.92 8.74 9.82
N VAL A 328 -11.82 8.71 11.15
CA VAL A 328 -12.91 8.27 12.05
C VAL A 328 -14.23 8.97 11.73
N ASN A 329 -14.22 10.28 11.51
CA ASN A 329 -15.43 11.06 11.21
C ASN A 329 -15.93 10.89 9.76
N GLU A 330 -15.12 10.33 8.87
CA GLU A 330 -15.45 10.10 7.46
C GLU A 330 -16.00 8.69 7.21
N VAL A 331 -15.81 7.76 8.15
CA VAL A 331 -16.34 6.40 8.04
C VAL A 331 -17.87 6.43 8.15
N ASP A 332 -18.55 6.14 7.04
CA ASP A 332 -19.98 5.88 7.04
C ASP A 332 -20.25 4.46 7.53
N LEU A 333 -20.86 4.36 8.71
CA LEU A 333 -21.24 3.08 9.32
C LEU A 333 -22.64 2.62 8.93
N THR A 334 -23.39 3.42 8.15
CA THR A 334 -24.76 3.09 7.73
C THR A 334 -24.86 1.72 7.05
N PRO A 335 -23.95 1.33 6.13
CA PRO A 335 -23.97 0.01 5.49
C PRO A 335 -23.84 -1.16 6.47
N PHE A 336 -23.12 -0.97 7.58
CA PHE A 336 -22.78 -2.02 8.55
C PHE A 336 -23.75 -2.12 9.73
N LYS A 337 -24.89 -1.41 9.64
CA LYS A 337 -25.94 -1.50 10.65
C LYS A 337 -26.45 -2.94 10.72
N GLN A 338 -26.47 -3.52 11.92
CA GLN A 338 -26.88 -4.91 12.10
C GLN A 338 -28.41 -5.05 12.08
N GLU A 339 -28.88 -6.07 11.37
CA GLU A 339 -30.26 -6.59 11.45
C GLU A 339 -30.22 -8.09 11.75
N GLU A 340 -31.33 -8.62 12.30
CA GLU A 340 -31.45 -10.05 12.54
C GLU A 340 -31.32 -10.80 11.21
N CYS A 341 -30.54 -11.89 11.21
CA CYS A 341 -30.36 -12.70 10.01
C CYS A 341 -31.71 -13.27 9.57
N PRO A 342 -32.14 -13.07 8.31
CA PRO A 342 -33.47 -13.45 7.86
C PRO A 342 -33.64 -14.98 7.70
N LEU A 343 -32.55 -15.76 7.72
CA LEU A 343 -32.61 -17.23 7.69
C LEU A 343 -32.82 -17.83 9.09
N CYS A 344 -32.05 -17.36 10.07
CA CYS A 344 -32.02 -17.96 11.41
C CYS A 344 -32.75 -17.14 12.48
N GLU A 345 -33.32 -15.99 12.10
CA GLU A 345 -34.08 -15.08 12.97
C GLU A 345 -33.32 -14.74 14.26
N GLY A 346 -32.02 -14.41 14.13
CA GLY A 346 -31.19 -14.06 15.28
C GLY A 346 -30.58 -15.23 16.05
N SER A 347 -31.00 -16.48 15.79
CA SER A 347 -30.53 -17.64 16.57
C SER A 347 -29.07 -18.04 16.31
N GLY A 348 -28.52 -17.63 15.16
CA GLY A 348 -27.21 -18.07 14.70
C GLY A 348 -27.19 -19.51 14.16
N THR A 349 -28.33 -20.22 14.17
CA THR A 349 -28.41 -21.64 13.80
C THR A 349 -29.46 -21.92 12.73
N HIS A 350 -29.17 -22.82 11.78
CA HIS A 350 -30.09 -23.32 10.75
C HIS A 350 -29.99 -24.85 10.69
N ASN A 351 -31.10 -25.57 10.79
CA ASN A 351 -31.13 -27.04 10.81
C ASN A 351 -30.18 -27.70 11.84
N ALA A 352 -30.07 -27.10 13.04
CA ALA A 352 -29.15 -27.49 14.12
C ALA A 352 -27.65 -27.33 13.81
N TRP A 353 -27.30 -26.67 12.71
CA TRP A 353 -25.94 -26.27 12.36
C TRP A 353 -25.74 -24.77 12.50
N GLU A 354 -24.49 -24.35 12.45
CA GLU A 354 -24.14 -22.95 12.27
C GLU A 354 -24.86 -22.40 11.02
N CYS A 355 -25.59 -21.30 11.18
CA CYS A 355 -26.34 -20.71 10.08
C CYS A 355 -25.38 -20.30 8.95
N PRO A 356 -25.57 -20.79 7.71
CA PRO A 356 -24.62 -20.53 6.62
C PRO A 356 -24.61 -19.06 6.16
N VAL A 357 -25.69 -18.33 6.41
CA VAL A 357 -25.83 -16.91 6.03
C VAL A 357 -25.07 -16.00 7.00
N CYS A 358 -25.25 -16.18 8.31
CA CYS A 358 -24.62 -15.31 9.33
C CYS A 358 -23.44 -15.95 10.06
N ARG A 359 -23.10 -17.21 9.78
CA ARG A 359 -21.99 -17.96 10.41
C ARG A 359 -22.01 -17.93 11.93
N GLY A 360 -23.16 -18.29 12.50
CA GLY A 360 -23.31 -18.34 13.96
C GLY A 360 -23.50 -16.99 14.64
N VAL A 361 -23.28 -15.86 13.95
CA VAL A 361 -23.36 -14.52 14.56
C VAL A 361 -24.80 -14.15 14.93
N GLY A 362 -25.79 -14.59 14.15
CA GLY A 362 -27.21 -14.27 14.33
C GLY A 362 -27.65 -12.98 13.64
N THR A 363 -26.72 -12.09 13.28
CA THR A 363 -27.00 -10.84 12.57
C THR A 363 -26.29 -10.77 11.22
N VAL A 364 -26.77 -9.89 10.35
CA VAL A 364 -26.14 -9.53 9.08
C VAL A 364 -26.20 -8.01 8.89
N ASP A 365 -25.37 -7.49 7.99
CA ASP A 365 -25.42 -6.08 7.61
C ASP A 365 -26.73 -5.77 6.89
N GLN A 366 -27.34 -4.62 7.21
CA GLN A 366 -28.63 -4.20 6.67
C GLN A 366 -28.65 -4.19 5.13
N GLU A 367 -27.55 -3.78 4.49
CA GLU A 367 -27.44 -3.78 3.04
C GLU A 367 -27.47 -5.21 2.47
N ALA A 368 -26.85 -6.16 3.17
CA ALA A 368 -26.81 -7.57 2.78
C ALA A 368 -28.18 -8.26 2.89
N VAL A 369 -29.08 -7.80 3.78
CA VAL A 369 -30.42 -8.39 3.95
C VAL A 369 -31.18 -8.50 2.62
N ASN A 370 -31.08 -7.48 1.77
CA ASN A 370 -31.79 -7.46 0.48
C ASN A 370 -31.12 -8.32 -0.60
N GLU A 371 -29.85 -8.68 -0.41
CA GLU A 371 -29.08 -9.48 -1.36
C GLU A 371 -29.10 -10.98 -1.06
N ILE A 372 -29.50 -11.36 0.16
CA ILE A 372 -29.57 -12.76 0.57
C ILE A 372 -30.72 -13.47 -0.15
N ASP A 373 -30.37 -14.38 -1.07
CA ASP A 373 -31.34 -15.31 -1.65
C ASP A 373 -31.60 -16.48 -0.70
N LEU A 374 -32.80 -16.50 -0.11
CA LEU A 374 -33.25 -17.56 0.77
C LEU A 374 -33.86 -18.77 0.02
N THR A 375 -34.00 -18.70 -1.30
CA THR A 375 -34.60 -19.77 -2.10
C THR A 375 -33.93 -21.14 -1.89
N PRO A 376 -32.58 -21.25 -1.85
CA PRO A 376 -31.92 -22.53 -1.62
C PRO A 376 -32.19 -23.14 -0.23
N PHE A 377 -32.52 -22.32 0.77
CA PHE A 377 -32.71 -22.76 2.17
C PHE A 377 -34.17 -23.07 2.51
N LYS A 378 -35.08 -22.98 1.53
CA LYS A 378 -36.46 -23.45 1.69
C LYS A 378 -36.45 -24.94 2.04
N GLN A 379 -37.29 -25.33 2.98
CA GLN A 379 -37.38 -26.73 3.41
C GLN A 379 -38.27 -27.52 2.47
N ASP A 380 -37.71 -28.57 1.88
CA ASP A 380 -38.43 -29.60 1.13
C ASP A 380 -38.44 -30.91 1.94
N GLU A 381 -39.42 -31.78 1.70
CA GLU A 381 -39.45 -33.12 2.31
C GLU A 381 -38.17 -33.89 1.93
N CYS A 382 -37.57 -34.56 2.91
CA CYS A 382 -36.37 -35.34 2.66
C CYS A 382 -36.69 -36.48 1.67
N PRO A 383 -35.96 -36.61 0.54
CA PRO A 383 -36.30 -37.57 -0.50
C PRO A 383 -36.02 -39.03 -0.11
N LEU A 384 -35.27 -39.28 0.97
CA LEU A 384 -35.02 -40.63 1.48
C LEU A 384 -36.15 -41.11 2.41
N CYS A 385 -36.59 -40.26 3.34
CA CYS A 385 -37.54 -40.65 4.38
C CYS A 385 -38.95 -40.09 4.17
N GLU A 386 -39.17 -39.33 3.09
CA GLU A 386 -40.45 -38.74 2.71
C GLU A 386 -41.10 -37.97 3.87
N GLY A 387 -40.31 -37.15 4.58
CA GLY A 387 -40.80 -36.36 5.72
C GLY A 387 -40.87 -37.10 7.06
N SER A 388 -40.71 -38.42 7.10
CA SER A 388 -40.86 -39.19 8.35
C SER A 388 -39.74 -38.97 9.37
N GLY A 389 -38.58 -38.48 8.92
CA GLY A 389 -37.36 -38.39 9.75
C GLY A 389 -36.69 -39.74 10.00
N THR A 390 -37.24 -40.85 9.48
CA THR A 390 -36.72 -42.21 9.75
C THR A 390 -36.46 -43.00 8.47
N HIS A 391 -35.36 -43.76 8.42
CA HIS A 391 -35.01 -44.71 7.34
C HIS A 391 -34.68 -46.07 7.96
N ASN A 392 -35.31 -47.15 7.50
CA ASN A 392 -35.10 -48.51 8.04
C ASN A 392 -35.23 -48.60 9.58
N ALA A 393 -36.24 -47.93 10.16
CA ALA A 393 -36.49 -47.84 11.61
C ALA A 393 -35.40 -47.12 12.42
N TRP A 394 -34.49 -46.42 11.74
CA TRP A 394 -33.45 -45.58 12.35
C TRP A 394 -33.67 -44.11 12.03
N GLU A 395 -32.95 -43.24 12.74
CA GLU A 395 -32.82 -41.84 12.36
C GLU A 395 -32.32 -41.74 10.91
N CYS A 396 -33.05 -41.01 10.07
CA CYS A 396 -32.70 -40.90 8.66
C CYS A 396 -31.31 -40.26 8.51
N PRO A 397 -30.34 -40.89 7.84
CA PRO A 397 -28.97 -40.38 7.76
C PRO A 397 -28.85 -39.08 6.94
N VAL A 398 -29.78 -38.85 6.02
CA VAL A 398 -29.82 -37.67 5.15
C VAL A 398 -30.30 -36.43 5.88
N CYS A 399 -31.44 -36.51 6.58
CA CYS A 399 -32.02 -35.36 7.30
C CYS A 399 -31.79 -35.38 8.82
N ARG A 400 -31.13 -36.41 9.35
CA ARG A 400 -30.83 -36.58 10.80
C ARG A 400 -32.06 -36.41 11.70
N GLY A 401 -33.13 -37.11 11.33
CA GLY A 401 -34.38 -37.07 12.10
C GLY A 401 -35.27 -35.84 11.87
N VAL A 402 -34.80 -34.80 11.17
CA VAL A 402 -35.56 -33.55 10.95
C VAL A 402 -36.76 -33.77 10.02
N GLY A 403 -36.62 -34.66 9.04
CA GLY A 403 -37.66 -34.95 8.04
C GLY A 403 -37.63 -34.02 6.82
N THR A 404 -36.95 -32.88 6.89
CA THR A 404 -36.77 -31.95 5.77
C THR A 404 -35.29 -31.72 5.45
N VAL A 405 -35.03 -31.22 4.24
CA VAL A 405 -33.71 -30.77 3.79
C VAL A 405 -33.85 -29.45 3.03
N ASP A 406 -32.76 -28.71 2.92
CA ASP A 406 -32.71 -27.49 2.10
C ASP A 406 -32.94 -27.84 0.62
N GLN A 407 -33.80 -27.09 -0.06
CA GLN A 407 -34.14 -27.25 -1.47
C GLN A 407 -32.91 -27.26 -2.39
N GLY A 408 -31.90 -26.44 -2.07
CA GLY A 408 -30.61 -26.44 -2.78
C GLY A 408 -29.85 -27.76 -2.67
N ALA A 409 -30.00 -28.47 -1.54
CA ALA A 409 -29.34 -29.74 -1.28
C ALA A 409 -30.08 -30.94 -1.88
N VAL A 410 -31.40 -30.85 -2.15
CA VAL A 410 -32.21 -31.97 -2.66
C VAL A 410 -31.58 -32.65 -3.89
N ASN A 411 -31.10 -31.84 -4.83
CA ASN A 411 -30.52 -32.35 -6.09
C ASN A 411 -29.08 -32.88 -5.93
N GLU A 412 -28.41 -32.60 -4.81
CA GLU A 412 -27.03 -33.04 -4.52
C GLU A 412 -26.99 -34.33 -3.71
N ILE A 413 -28.12 -34.73 -3.11
CA ILE A 413 -28.20 -35.96 -2.31
C ILE A 413 -28.14 -37.17 -3.24
N ASP A 414 -27.04 -37.92 -3.15
CA ASP A 414 -26.92 -39.23 -3.78
C ASP A 414 -27.64 -40.28 -2.93
N LEU A 415 -28.74 -40.81 -3.45
CA LEU A 415 -29.52 -41.87 -2.80
C LEU A 415 -29.08 -43.28 -3.19
N THR A 416 -28.09 -43.42 -4.08
CA THR A 416 -27.58 -44.72 -4.53
C THR A 416 -27.17 -45.64 -3.37
N PRO A 417 -26.47 -45.16 -2.33
CA PRO A 417 -26.10 -45.99 -1.18
C PRO A 417 -27.31 -46.57 -0.42
N PHE A 418 -28.44 -45.87 -0.40
CA PHE A 418 -29.64 -46.23 0.37
C PHE A 418 -30.66 -47.05 -0.42
N LYS A 419 -30.29 -47.50 -1.62
CA LYS A 419 -31.15 -48.37 -2.44
C LYS A 419 -31.42 -49.67 -1.66
N GLN A 420 -32.69 -50.03 -1.51
CA GLN A 420 -33.09 -51.20 -0.71
C GLN A 420 -33.02 -52.49 -1.53
N ASP A 421 -32.39 -53.51 -0.96
CA ASP A 421 -32.46 -54.90 -1.41
C ASP A 421 -33.11 -55.77 -0.31
N GLU A 422 -33.67 -56.93 -0.71
CA GLU A 422 -34.21 -57.89 0.25
C GLU A 422 -33.10 -58.35 1.21
N CYS A 423 -33.41 -58.37 2.50
CA CYS A 423 -32.42 -58.76 3.50
C CYS A 423 -31.98 -60.22 3.27
N PRO A 424 -30.67 -60.48 3.06
CA PRO A 424 -30.19 -61.80 2.68
C PRO A 424 -30.33 -62.87 3.79
N LEU A 425 -30.53 -62.45 5.05
CA LEU A 425 -30.70 -63.36 6.18
C LEU A 425 -32.16 -63.83 6.36
N CYS A 426 -33.12 -62.94 6.14
CA CYS A 426 -34.54 -63.21 6.40
C CYS A 426 -35.39 -63.25 5.13
N GLU A 427 -34.79 -63.02 3.97
CA GLU A 427 -35.43 -63.07 2.65
C GLU A 427 -36.71 -62.21 2.61
N GLY A 428 -36.63 -60.97 3.11
CA GLY A 428 -37.77 -60.05 3.12
C GLY A 428 -38.76 -60.25 4.27
N SER A 429 -38.69 -61.33 5.04
CA SER A 429 -39.70 -61.64 6.08
C SER A 429 -39.61 -60.75 7.34
N GLY A 430 -38.50 -60.03 7.52
CA GLY A 430 -38.22 -59.26 8.73
C GLY A 430 -37.97 -60.13 9.97
N THR A 431 -37.99 -61.46 9.85
CA THR A 431 -37.95 -62.38 10.98
C THR A 431 -36.84 -63.43 10.78
N HIS A 432 -36.05 -63.70 11.82
CA HIS A 432 -35.04 -64.77 11.84
C HIS A 432 -35.22 -65.60 13.12
N ASN A 433 -35.35 -66.93 12.99
CA ASN A 433 -35.59 -67.86 14.11
C ASN A 433 -36.77 -67.47 15.03
N ALA A 434 -37.89 -67.02 14.44
CA ALA A 434 -39.10 -66.53 15.14
C ALA A 434 -38.92 -65.25 15.97
N TRP A 435 -37.79 -64.56 15.83
CA TRP A 435 -37.52 -63.24 16.41
C TRP A 435 -37.32 -62.20 15.31
N GLU A 436 -37.37 -60.93 15.70
CA GLU A 436 -37.00 -59.83 14.82
C GLU A 436 -35.63 -60.08 14.20
N CYS A 437 -35.54 -60.01 12.87
CA CYS A 437 -34.28 -60.30 12.17
C CYS A 437 -33.19 -59.33 12.65
N PRO A 438 -32.04 -59.82 13.14
CA PRO A 438 -31.02 -58.95 13.73
C PRO A 438 -30.28 -58.08 12.70
N VAL A 439 -30.34 -58.45 11.40
CA VAL A 439 -29.69 -57.73 10.30
C VAL A 439 -30.55 -56.55 9.84
N CYS A 440 -31.83 -56.78 9.54
CA CYS A 440 -32.74 -55.73 9.06
C CYS A 440 -33.69 -55.16 10.12
N ARG A 441 -33.64 -55.68 11.35
CA ARG A 441 -34.47 -55.21 12.49
C ARG A 441 -35.95 -55.14 12.19
N GLY A 442 -36.48 -56.25 11.67
CA GLY A 442 -37.91 -56.34 11.38
C GLY A 442 -38.35 -55.65 10.07
N VAL A 443 -37.49 -54.83 9.44
CA VAL A 443 -37.84 -54.08 8.23
C VAL A 443 -37.99 -54.99 7.02
N GLY A 444 -37.19 -56.07 6.94
CA GLY A 444 -37.19 -57.01 5.82
C GLY A 444 -36.23 -56.64 4.68
N THR A 445 -35.78 -55.38 4.62
CA THR A 445 -34.80 -54.90 3.63
C THR A 445 -33.55 -54.34 4.29
N VAL A 446 -32.46 -54.22 3.52
CA VAL A 446 -31.23 -53.53 3.90
C VAL A 446 -30.73 -52.67 2.76
N ASP A 447 -29.88 -51.68 3.06
CA ASP A 447 -29.19 -50.88 2.06
C ASP A 447 -28.28 -51.79 1.20
N GLN A 448 -28.29 -51.60 -0.12
CA GLN A 448 -27.57 -52.43 -1.09
C GLN A 448 -26.07 -52.51 -0.77
N GLU A 449 -25.45 -51.40 -0.35
CA GLU A 449 -24.04 -51.37 0.06
C GLU A 449 -23.77 -52.24 1.29
N ALA A 450 -24.74 -52.33 2.21
CA ALA A 450 -24.63 -53.17 3.41
C ALA A 450 -24.79 -54.67 3.09
N VAL A 451 -25.42 -55.05 1.97
CA VAL A 451 -25.59 -56.47 1.57
C VAL A 451 -24.24 -57.17 1.46
N ASP A 452 -23.27 -56.52 0.82
CA ASP A 452 -21.93 -57.10 0.58
C ASP A 452 -21.09 -57.18 1.87
N GLU A 453 -21.42 -56.39 2.91
CA GLU A 453 -20.73 -56.39 4.19
C GLU A 453 -21.31 -57.38 5.21
N ILE A 454 -22.50 -57.92 4.96
CA ILE A 454 -23.16 -58.86 5.87
C ILE A 454 -22.50 -60.24 5.75
N ASP A 455 -21.70 -60.61 6.74
CA ASP A 455 -21.22 -61.97 6.89
C ASP A 455 -22.34 -62.88 7.44
N LEU A 456 -23.03 -63.57 6.54
CA LEU A 456 -24.10 -64.52 6.89
C LEU A 456 -23.59 -65.70 7.74
N THR A 457 -22.29 -66.01 7.71
CA THR A 457 -21.74 -67.14 8.47
C THR A 457 -21.81 -66.89 9.99
N LEU A 458 -21.93 -65.62 10.40
CA LEU A 458 -22.14 -65.21 11.79
C LEU A 458 -23.53 -65.61 12.32
N PHE A 459 -24.50 -65.85 11.44
CA PHE A 459 -25.88 -66.19 11.78
C PHE A 459 -26.21 -67.67 11.54
N GLU A 460 -25.20 -68.46 11.16
CA GLU A 460 -25.34 -69.91 11.09
C GLU A 460 -25.63 -70.50 12.47
N GLN A 461 -26.63 -71.38 12.53
CA GLN A 461 -26.98 -72.09 13.75
C GLN A 461 -25.89 -73.10 14.12
N VAL A 462 -25.38 -72.99 15.33
CA VAL A 462 -24.41 -73.93 15.91
C VAL A 462 -24.93 -74.45 17.24
N ASP A 463 -24.47 -75.63 17.64
CA ASP A 463 -24.82 -76.21 18.94
C ASP A 463 -24.39 -75.25 20.06
N CYS A 464 -25.32 -74.95 20.96
CA CYS A 464 -25.03 -74.09 22.11
C CYS A 464 -23.99 -74.79 23.00
N PRO A 465 -22.83 -74.18 23.26
CA PRO A 465 -21.74 -74.83 24.01
C PRO A 465 -22.07 -74.99 25.49
N GLU A 466 -22.97 -74.19 26.05
CA GLU A 466 -23.39 -74.34 27.45
C GLU A 466 -24.20 -75.60 27.69
N CYS A 467 -25.05 -76.01 26.73
CA CYS A 467 -25.87 -77.21 26.84
C CYS A 467 -25.45 -78.33 25.87
N ASN A 468 -24.37 -78.15 25.11
CA ASN A 468 -23.92 -79.03 24.03
C ASN A 468 -25.07 -79.48 23.09
N GLY A 469 -25.87 -78.53 22.59
CA GLY A 469 -26.95 -78.85 21.65
C GLY A 469 -28.26 -79.36 22.30
N THR A 470 -28.28 -79.65 23.60
CA THR A 470 -29.44 -80.33 24.23
C THR A 470 -30.60 -79.41 24.58
N GLY A 471 -30.38 -78.09 24.64
CA GLY A 471 -31.35 -77.11 25.12
C GLY A 471 -31.54 -77.10 26.65
N VAL A 472 -30.85 -77.97 27.38
CA VAL A 472 -31.01 -78.14 28.84
C VAL A 472 -29.64 -78.05 29.51
N ASP A 473 -29.51 -77.19 30.51
CA ASP A 473 -28.34 -77.13 31.40
C ASP A 473 -28.78 -77.41 32.84
N ASN A 474 -28.15 -78.42 33.46
CA ASN A 474 -28.44 -78.86 34.83
C ASN A 474 -29.95 -79.10 35.14
N GLU A 475 -30.66 -79.81 34.25
CA GLU A 475 -32.11 -80.11 34.34
C GLU A 475 -33.07 -78.92 34.15
N TRP A 476 -32.54 -77.73 33.85
CA TRP A 476 -33.31 -76.53 33.53
C TRP A 476 -33.13 -76.12 32.07
N GLU A 477 -34.09 -75.37 31.54
CA GLU A 477 -33.98 -74.74 30.22
C GLU A 477 -32.68 -73.94 30.15
N CYS A 478 -31.82 -74.27 29.18
CA CYS A 478 -30.54 -73.60 29.01
C CYS A 478 -30.78 -72.12 28.70
N ARG A 479 -30.24 -71.21 29.53
CA ARG A 479 -30.49 -69.77 29.41
C ARG A 479 -29.82 -69.15 28.19
N ALA A 480 -28.67 -69.66 27.79
CA ALA A 480 -27.93 -69.13 26.65
C ALA A 480 -28.65 -69.35 25.32
N CYS A 481 -29.29 -70.51 25.12
CA CYS A 481 -30.08 -70.80 23.91
C CYS A 481 -31.60 -70.78 24.14
N ARG A 482 -32.05 -70.47 25.35
CA ARG A 482 -33.48 -70.49 25.76
C ARG A 482 -34.20 -71.76 25.34
N GLY A 483 -33.60 -72.91 25.67
CA GLY A 483 -34.22 -74.21 25.40
C GLY A 483 -34.09 -74.72 23.96
N ILE A 484 -33.62 -73.90 23.01
CA ILE A 484 -33.57 -74.25 21.58
C ILE A 484 -32.48 -75.29 21.29
N GLY A 485 -31.38 -75.26 22.06
CA GLY A 485 -30.22 -76.13 21.86
C GLY A 485 -29.20 -75.56 20.87
N THR A 486 -29.59 -74.63 19.99
CA THR A 486 -28.70 -73.92 19.06
C THR A 486 -28.66 -72.43 19.34
N THR A 487 -27.61 -71.75 18.89
CA THR A 487 -27.48 -70.29 18.90
C THR A 487 -26.74 -69.83 17.64
N ASP A 488 -26.90 -68.56 17.27
CA ASP A 488 -26.12 -67.96 16.19
C ASP A 488 -24.63 -67.99 16.53
N ARG A 489 -23.78 -68.33 15.56
CA ARG A 489 -22.32 -68.39 15.73
C ARG A 489 -21.73 -67.14 16.40
N ARG A 490 -22.23 -65.95 16.06
CA ARG A 490 -21.79 -64.67 16.65
C ARG A 490 -22.01 -64.54 18.15
N ASN A 491 -22.90 -65.33 18.74
CA ASN A 491 -23.15 -65.30 20.18
C ASN A 491 -22.14 -66.16 20.97
N LEU A 492 -21.14 -66.76 20.28
CA LEU A 492 -20.09 -67.58 20.87
C LEU A 492 -18.73 -66.86 20.98
N GLU A 493 -18.60 -65.69 20.37
CA GLU A 493 -17.47 -64.75 20.51
C GLU A 493 -17.80 -63.68 21.56
#